data_AF-A0A094HXP2-F1
#
_entry.id   AF-A0A094HXP2-F1
#
_cell.length_a   1.000
_cell.length_b   1.000
_cell.length_c   1.000
_cell.angle_alpha   90.00
_cell.angle_beta   90.00
_cell.angle_gamma   90.00
#
_symmetry.space_group_name_H-M   'P 1'
#
loop_
_entity.id
_entity.type
_entity.pdbx_description
1 polymer ?
#
loop_
_entity_poly.entity_id
_entity_poly.type
_entity_poly.pdbx_seq_one_letter_code
_entity_poly.pdbx_strand_id
1 'polypeptide(L)'
;MAFASTSRAIWLSTFVIIICLYFTLNSETFNGNTTIRAGDNVQAPIVEAPLTPEEASCKKLGMIKEASCAKPDTPYFKAIDTEKTPDDQRPLITYAYYESAFARANLKFFVDHALHDAADFIFILNGETDADQTIIFAEPDIPEDLRDVIPKRNKKNIFVKKRPNTCFDLGAHNEVLNSFLGGEGWIGQDGPIPEPKGMLVSAGDSMLLRNKYKRYILMNASIRGPFVPRWSTQCWTDSYLNRLTDKIKLVGMSYNCHNGEGHIQSMIWATDHIGLQHILTKAAIGECFGQMADAMLAEVRTTQVLRDLGFEVDTFMSVYHSENRMAKYARMRAKKAKGIKQFKRGEIESGAEEGAQVVSRETEEEKKAKEAKAKKEKEEKEAKAKKEKEEKEKKEKEAAAEAAAAAAKPTPTHIPTPAEVAAAKAAEEERVRKENEAKAADAEKARVEKVKNDKLLLIEDNDMPGYFWRECKHEDWLGPGSYFGTFVHPYENLFMKSHRKIEDTVLDNLTKWHDGWGYESYDVCY
;
A
#
# COMPACT_ATOMS: atom_id res chain seq x y z
N MET A 1 20.11 -64.58 -36.12
CA MET A 1 19.32 -63.34 -36.26
C MET A 1 20.23 -62.13 -36.03
N ALA A 2 21.01 -61.74 -37.04
CA ALA A 2 21.94 -60.62 -36.94
C ALA A 2 22.10 -59.95 -38.31
N PHE A 3 20.99 -59.55 -38.93
CA PHE A 3 20.96 -58.76 -40.17
C PHE A 3 19.63 -58.00 -40.23
N ALA A 4 19.44 -57.02 -39.34
CA ALA A 4 18.34 -56.04 -39.44
C ALA A 4 18.57 -54.75 -38.62
N SER A 5 19.76 -54.55 -38.01
CA SER A 5 20.06 -53.40 -37.15
C SER A 5 20.78 -52.24 -37.87
N THR A 6 21.19 -52.45 -39.12
CA THR A 6 22.00 -51.46 -39.88
C THR A 6 21.17 -50.49 -40.73
N SER A 7 19.88 -50.74 -40.97
CA SER A 7 19.04 -49.84 -41.79
C SER A 7 18.45 -48.64 -41.04
N ARG A 8 18.24 -48.69 -39.71
CA ARG A 8 17.71 -47.54 -38.96
C ARG A 8 18.76 -46.47 -38.66
N ALA A 9 20.02 -46.87 -38.46
CA ALA A 9 21.12 -45.92 -38.21
C ALA A 9 21.49 -45.09 -39.45
N ILE A 10 21.40 -45.67 -40.65
CA ILE A 10 21.70 -45.00 -41.92
C ILE A 10 20.61 -43.98 -42.29
N TRP A 11 19.33 -44.26 -41.98
CA TRP A 11 18.24 -43.30 -42.23
C TRP A 11 18.28 -42.10 -41.28
N LEU A 12 18.66 -42.30 -40.01
CA LEU A 12 18.81 -41.22 -39.03
C LEU A 12 20.04 -40.34 -39.32
N SER A 13 21.17 -40.91 -39.76
CA SER A 13 22.35 -40.11 -40.12
C SER A 13 22.13 -39.28 -41.38
N THR A 14 21.44 -39.83 -42.39
CA THR A 14 21.13 -39.10 -43.63
C THR A 14 20.15 -37.94 -43.39
N PHE A 15 19.19 -38.11 -42.47
CA PHE A 15 18.24 -37.05 -42.10
C PHE A 15 18.89 -35.90 -41.32
N VAL A 16 19.85 -36.20 -40.43
CA VAL A 16 20.62 -35.20 -39.70
C VAL A 16 21.56 -34.43 -40.63
N ILE A 17 22.21 -35.10 -41.60
CA ILE A 17 23.08 -34.44 -42.59
C ILE A 17 22.29 -33.50 -43.51
N ILE A 18 21.07 -33.86 -43.92
CA ILE A 18 20.20 -32.99 -44.74
C ILE A 18 19.75 -31.76 -43.94
N ILE A 19 19.43 -31.91 -42.66
CA ILE A 19 19.08 -30.77 -41.78
C ILE A 19 20.30 -29.88 -41.55
N CYS A 20 21.48 -30.45 -41.31
CA CYS A 20 22.72 -29.67 -41.16
C CYS A 20 23.11 -28.94 -42.46
N LEU A 21 22.97 -29.56 -43.64
CA LEU A 21 23.21 -28.91 -44.94
C LEU A 21 22.19 -27.81 -45.25
N TYR A 22 20.94 -27.96 -44.81
CA TYR A 22 19.91 -26.94 -44.98
C TYR A 22 20.17 -25.71 -44.08
N PHE A 23 20.75 -25.90 -42.90
CA PHE A 23 21.13 -24.80 -42.00
C PHE A 23 22.47 -24.15 -42.39
N THR A 24 23.45 -24.88 -42.92
CA THR A 24 24.71 -24.30 -43.40
C THR A 24 24.56 -23.57 -44.74
N LEU A 25 23.68 -24.03 -45.64
CA LEU A 25 23.39 -23.28 -46.89
C LEU A 25 22.54 -22.02 -46.67
N ASN A 26 21.92 -21.86 -45.51
CA ASN A 26 21.07 -20.70 -45.18
C ASN A 26 21.61 -19.81 -44.05
N SER A 27 22.82 -20.08 -43.53
CA SER A 27 23.47 -19.19 -42.58
C SER A 27 24.94 -19.00 -42.93
N GLU A 28 25.23 -17.98 -43.73
CA GLU A 28 26.44 -17.18 -43.53
C GLU A 28 26.25 -15.76 -44.10
N THR A 29 26.32 -14.83 -43.15
CA THR A 29 26.69 -13.42 -43.27
C THR A 29 27.89 -13.21 -44.20
N PHE A 30 27.91 -12.15 -45.02
CA PHE A 30 29.20 -11.58 -45.46
C PHE A 30 29.17 -10.06 -45.73
N ASN A 31 30.08 -9.40 -45.03
CA ASN A 31 30.60 -8.04 -45.27
C ASN A 31 31.31 -7.94 -46.64
N GLY A 32 31.31 -6.73 -47.21
CA GLY A 32 32.49 -6.20 -47.91
C GLY A 32 32.50 -6.21 -49.44
N ASN A 33 32.16 -5.06 -50.01
CA ASN A 33 32.72 -4.42 -51.20
C ASN A 33 32.79 -5.22 -52.53
N THR A 34 31.80 -4.98 -53.41
CA THR A 34 31.96 -5.18 -54.86
C THR A 34 31.31 -4.00 -55.58
N THR A 35 32.15 -3.17 -56.19
CA THR A 35 31.76 -2.12 -57.14
C THR A 35 31.12 -2.74 -58.39
N ILE A 36 29.85 -2.45 -58.61
CA ILE A 36 29.18 -2.61 -59.92
C ILE A 36 28.73 -1.23 -60.39
N ARG A 37 29.12 -0.88 -61.62
CA ARG A 37 28.82 0.39 -62.27
C ARG A 37 27.36 0.47 -62.75
N ALA A 38 26.72 1.56 -62.32
CA ALA A 38 25.72 2.41 -62.98
C ALA A 38 24.60 1.80 -63.84
N GLY A 39 23.38 1.98 -63.34
CA GLY A 39 22.10 1.92 -64.07
C GLY A 39 20.98 2.52 -63.22
N ASP A 40 20.93 3.86 -63.19
CA ASP A 40 19.90 4.81 -62.73
C ASP A 40 18.68 4.28 -61.92
N ASN A 41 18.78 4.35 -60.58
CA ASN A 41 17.77 4.88 -59.62
C ASN A 41 18.18 4.49 -58.19
N VAL A 42 18.54 5.48 -57.36
CA VAL A 42 18.99 5.26 -55.98
C VAL A 42 17.82 5.37 -55.01
N GLN A 43 17.39 4.24 -54.45
CA GLN A 43 16.58 4.18 -53.23
C GLN A 43 17.27 3.20 -52.28
N ALA A 44 17.69 3.69 -51.12
CA ALA A 44 18.47 2.91 -50.15
C ALA A 44 17.63 1.74 -49.56
N PRO A 45 18.23 0.57 -49.29
CA PRO A 45 17.51 -0.54 -48.65
C PRO A 45 17.22 -0.19 -47.18
N ILE A 46 15.94 -0.25 -46.80
CA ILE A 46 15.47 -0.06 -45.43
C ILE A 46 15.85 -1.31 -44.63
N VAL A 47 16.77 -1.17 -43.68
CA VAL A 47 17.06 -2.21 -42.68
C VAL A 47 15.99 -2.09 -41.59
N GLU A 48 15.05 -3.03 -41.52
CA GLU A 48 14.09 -3.10 -40.41
C GLU A 48 14.84 -3.42 -39.10
N ALA A 49 14.67 -2.58 -38.09
CA ALA A 49 15.20 -2.80 -36.75
C ALA A 49 14.58 -4.07 -36.12
N PRO A 50 15.32 -4.85 -35.31
CA PRO A 50 14.76 -5.98 -34.59
C PRO A 50 13.69 -5.50 -33.62
N LEU A 51 12.46 -6.03 -33.78
CA LEU A 51 11.31 -5.70 -32.93
C LEU A 51 11.56 -6.10 -31.48
N THR A 52 11.17 -5.27 -30.52
CA THR A 52 11.15 -5.65 -29.10
C THR A 52 10.18 -6.82 -28.86
N PRO A 53 10.29 -7.57 -27.75
CA PRO A 53 9.35 -8.64 -27.42
C PRO A 53 7.86 -8.19 -27.40
N GLU A 54 7.62 -6.93 -27.07
CA GLU A 54 6.30 -6.30 -27.04
C GLU A 54 5.80 -5.97 -28.46
N GLU A 55 6.67 -5.44 -29.32
CA GLU A 55 6.37 -5.17 -30.73
C GLU A 55 6.17 -6.47 -31.52
N ALA A 56 6.94 -7.52 -31.21
CA ALA A 56 6.76 -8.85 -31.77
C ALA A 56 5.42 -9.48 -31.36
N SER A 57 4.98 -9.23 -30.11
CA SER A 57 3.67 -9.68 -29.62
C SER A 57 2.51 -8.90 -30.25
N CYS A 58 2.65 -7.58 -30.44
CA CYS A 58 1.65 -6.75 -31.12
C CYS A 58 1.52 -7.10 -32.61
N LYS A 59 2.66 -7.36 -33.28
CA LYS A 59 2.72 -7.88 -34.66
C LYS A 59 2.05 -9.24 -34.78
N LYS A 60 2.25 -10.13 -33.80
CA LYS A 60 1.61 -11.46 -33.74
C LYS A 60 0.09 -11.40 -33.55
N LEU A 61 -0.42 -10.33 -32.95
CA LEU A 61 -1.85 -10.07 -32.75
C LEU A 61 -2.50 -9.24 -33.88
N GLY A 62 -1.76 -8.92 -34.95
CA GLY A 62 -2.28 -8.24 -36.13
C GLY A 62 -2.53 -6.72 -35.94
N MET A 63 -1.98 -6.12 -34.89
CA MET A 63 -2.14 -4.70 -34.57
C MET A 63 -0.88 -3.93 -34.98
N ILE A 64 -0.81 -3.48 -36.24
CA ILE A 64 0.22 -2.51 -36.65
C ILE A 64 -0.48 -1.21 -37.07
N LYS A 65 -0.58 -0.30 -36.10
CA LYS A 65 -0.24 1.11 -36.26
C LYS A 65 0.52 1.48 -35.00
N GLU A 66 1.73 2.02 -35.12
CA GLU A 66 2.54 2.50 -33.97
C GLU A 66 1.75 3.44 -33.03
N ALA A 67 0.77 4.17 -33.58
CA ALA A 67 -0.15 5.03 -32.82
C ALA A 67 -1.26 4.30 -32.01
N SER A 68 -1.39 2.98 -32.17
CA SER A 68 -2.42 2.16 -31.49
C SER A 68 -1.87 1.26 -30.39
N CYS A 69 -0.54 1.13 -30.30
CA CYS A 69 0.09 0.72 -29.06
C CYS A 69 -0.04 1.92 -28.12
N ALA A 70 -1.08 1.90 -27.28
CA ALA A 70 -1.12 2.81 -26.16
C ALA A 70 0.21 2.62 -25.43
N LYS A 71 1.06 3.66 -25.39
CA LYS A 71 1.94 3.81 -24.23
C LYS A 71 0.99 3.64 -23.06
N PRO A 72 1.19 2.68 -22.15
CA PRO A 72 0.57 2.83 -20.86
C PRO A 72 1.18 4.12 -20.31
N ASP A 73 0.49 5.25 -20.51
CA ASP A 73 0.57 6.35 -19.57
C ASP A 73 0.31 5.64 -18.24
N THR A 74 1.33 5.43 -17.42
CA THR A 74 1.16 4.93 -16.07
C THR A 74 0.53 6.08 -15.31
N PRO A 75 -0.81 6.20 -15.24
CA PRO A 75 -1.45 7.37 -14.65
C PRO A 75 -1.45 7.24 -13.12
N TYR A 76 -0.80 6.19 -12.59
CA TYR A 76 -1.02 5.68 -11.25
C TYR A 76 -0.04 6.24 -10.21
N PHE A 77 1.03 6.91 -10.64
CA PHE A 77 2.02 7.52 -9.75
C PHE A 77 2.22 9.01 -10.04
N LYS A 78 1.18 9.72 -10.48
CA LYS A 78 1.21 11.18 -10.39
C LYS A 78 0.80 11.55 -8.99
N ALA A 79 1.66 12.25 -8.27
CA ALA A 79 1.28 12.85 -7.02
C ALA A 79 0.02 13.70 -7.20
N ILE A 80 -0.84 13.66 -6.19
CA ILE A 80 -2.08 14.44 -6.16
C ILE A 80 -1.77 15.95 -6.15
N ASP A 81 -0.62 16.28 -5.56
CA ASP A 81 -0.02 17.60 -5.55
C ASP A 81 1.36 17.53 -6.20
N THR A 82 1.70 18.54 -7.00
CA THR A 82 3.00 18.64 -7.70
C THR A 82 3.80 19.85 -7.23
N GLU A 83 3.26 20.63 -6.29
CA GLU A 83 3.98 21.72 -5.66
C GLU A 83 5.13 21.14 -4.82
N LYS A 84 6.33 21.68 -5.03
CA LYS A 84 7.52 21.20 -4.32
C LYS A 84 7.49 21.70 -2.88
N THR A 85 7.68 20.78 -1.94
CA THR A 85 7.94 21.07 -0.54
C THR A 85 9.15 22.02 -0.44
N PRO A 86 8.95 23.24 0.12
CA PRO A 86 10.03 24.19 0.32
C PRO A 86 11.16 23.61 1.18
N ASP A 87 12.40 24.00 0.88
CA ASP A 87 13.60 23.50 1.57
C ASP A 87 13.54 23.69 3.11
N ASP A 88 12.88 24.74 3.60
CA ASP A 88 12.70 25.04 5.04
C ASP A 88 11.53 24.27 5.69
N GLN A 89 10.76 23.52 4.89
CA GLN A 89 9.63 22.71 5.33
C GLN A 89 9.88 21.20 5.20
N ARG A 90 10.97 20.81 4.52
CA ARG A 90 11.40 19.41 4.42
C ARG A 90 11.54 18.79 5.82
N PRO A 91 11.01 17.59 6.07
CA PRO A 91 11.33 16.84 7.26
C PRO A 91 12.75 16.25 7.17
N LEU A 92 13.33 15.93 8.33
CA LEU A 92 14.58 15.18 8.41
C LEU A 92 14.32 13.71 8.70
N ILE A 93 14.79 12.82 7.83
CA ILE A 93 14.78 11.38 8.03
C ILE A 93 16.19 10.95 8.44
N THR A 94 16.31 10.26 9.58
CA THR A 94 17.56 9.65 10.03
C THR A 94 17.43 8.14 9.99
N TYR A 95 18.43 7.48 9.43
CA TYR A 95 18.47 6.02 9.25
C TYR A 95 19.69 5.43 9.97
N ALA A 96 19.48 4.81 11.13
CA ALA A 96 20.54 4.14 11.88
C ALA A 96 20.87 2.78 11.25
N TYR A 97 22.15 2.55 10.98
CA TYR A 97 22.63 1.39 10.26
C TYR A 97 23.87 0.78 10.93
N TYR A 98 23.84 -0.54 11.08
CA TYR A 98 25.00 -1.35 11.41
C TYR A 98 25.07 -2.54 10.46
N GLU A 99 26.29 -2.89 10.05
CA GLU A 99 26.51 -3.85 8.98
C GLU A 99 26.00 -5.25 9.33
N SER A 100 25.10 -5.79 8.50
CA SER A 100 24.64 -7.18 8.55
C SER A 100 23.96 -7.56 7.23
N ALA A 101 23.84 -8.87 6.95
CA ALA A 101 23.25 -9.34 5.69
C ALA A 101 21.81 -8.83 5.47
N PHE A 102 20.97 -8.82 6.51
CA PHE A 102 19.59 -8.30 6.38
C PHE A 102 19.56 -6.77 6.30
N ALA A 103 20.41 -6.07 7.09
CA ALA A 103 20.46 -4.62 7.11
C ALA A 103 20.91 -4.07 5.75
N ARG A 104 21.91 -4.72 5.13
CA ARG A 104 22.40 -4.36 3.79
C ARG A 104 21.30 -4.49 2.73
N ALA A 105 20.56 -5.59 2.75
CA ALA A 105 19.45 -5.81 1.83
C ALA A 105 18.32 -4.78 2.04
N ASN A 106 18.01 -4.45 3.29
CA ASN A 106 17.02 -3.42 3.61
C ASN A 106 17.48 -2.02 3.16
N LEU A 107 18.75 -1.68 3.40
CA LEU A 107 19.33 -0.41 2.98
C LEU A 107 19.28 -0.25 1.47
N LYS A 108 19.67 -1.29 0.71
CA LYS A 108 19.58 -1.26 -0.75
C LYS A 108 18.15 -0.96 -1.21
N PHE A 109 17.18 -1.72 -0.69
CA PHE A 109 15.77 -1.50 -1.01
C PHE A 109 15.29 -0.09 -0.64
N PHE A 110 15.73 0.43 0.51
CA PHE A 110 15.36 1.78 0.95
C PHE A 110 15.96 2.86 0.04
N VAL A 111 17.23 2.73 -0.37
CA VAL A 111 17.88 3.67 -1.30
C VAL A 111 17.17 3.66 -2.66
N ASP A 112 16.78 2.47 -3.15
CA ASP A 112 16.14 2.32 -4.46
C ASP A 112 14.70 2.86 -4.48
N HIS A 113 13.96 2.79 -3.37
CA HIS A 113 12.53 3.10 -3.37
C HIS A 113 12.09 4.27 -2.48
N ALA A 114 12.81 4.59 -1.41
CA ALA A 114 12.32 5.50 -0.36
C ALA A 114 12.76 6.96 -0.53
N LEU A 115 13.89 7.20 -1.20
CA LEU A 115 14.47 8.54 -1.34
C LEU A 115 13.59 9.44 -2.22
N HIS A 116 13.54 10.74 -1.90
CA HIS A 116 12.78 11.74 -2.64
C HIS A 116 13.27 13.18 -2.37
N ASP A 117 12.90 14.14 -3.22
CA ASP A 117 13.33 15.55 -3.08
C ASP A 117 12.57 16.33 -1.99
N ALA A 118 11.44 15.82 -1.50
CA ALA A 118 10.61 16.48 -0.49
C ALA A 118 11.11 16.34 0.96
N ALA A 119 12.27 15.72 1.21
CA ALA A 119 12.83 15.56 2.55
C ALA A 119 14.35 15.49 2.56
N ASP A 120 14.99 15.71 3.71
CA ASP A 120 16.43 15.50 3.89
C ASP A 120 16.69 14.14 4.55
N PHE A 121 17.75 13.44 4.12
CA PHE A 121 18.11 12.10 4.58
C PHE A 121 19.51 12.09 5.19
N ILE A 122 19.63 11.54 6.40
CA ILE A 122 20.91 11.29 7.06
C ILE A 122 21.02 9.80 7.39
N PHE A 123 21.94 9.12 6.73
CA PHE A 123 22.30 7.73 7.03
C PHE A 123 23.43 7.71 8.07
N ILE A 124 23.15 7.13 9.24
CA ILE A 124 24.08 7.02 10.35
C ILE A 124 24.73 5.63 10.27
N LEU A 125 25.95 5.57 9.75
CA LEU A 125 26.69 4.32 9.57
C LEU A 125 27.56 4.06 10.81
N ASN A 126 27.12 3.10 11.62
CA ASN A 126 27.81 2.68 12.83
C ASN A 126 28.81 1.57 12.50
N GLY A 127 30.09 1.83 12.75
CA GLY A 127 31.17 0.88 12.49
C GLY A 127 31.69 0.90 11.06
N GLU A 128 32.59 -0.04 10.75
CA GLU A 128 33.20 -0.15 9.42
C GLU A 128 32.20 -0.71 8.41
N THR A 129 31.98 0.05 7.33
CA THR A 129 31.15 -0.34 6.19
C THR A 129 31.46 0.54 4.98
N ASP A 130 31.17 -0.01 3.81
CA ASP A 130 31.18 0.65 2.49
C ASP A 130 29.77 1.07 2.04
N ALA A 131 28.77 1.00 2.92
CA ALA A 131 27.37 1.34 2.61
C ALA A 131 27.16 2.74 2.05
N ASP A 132 28.06 3.68 2.34
CA ASP A 132 28.08 5.01 1.73
C ASP A 132 28.21 4.96 0.20
N GLN A 133 28.90 3.95 -0.34
CA GLN A 133 29.01 3.75 -1.78
C GLN A 133 27.65 3.43 -2.39
N THR A 134 26.84 2.59 -1.73
CA THR A 134 25.47 2.30 -2.17
C THR A 134 24.54 3.50 -2.02
N ILE A 135 24.72 4.31 -0.98
CA ILE A 135 23.83 5.45 -0.69
C ILE A 135 24.13 6.64 -1.62
N ILE A 136 25.39 7.10 -1.62
CA ILE A 136 25.77 8.36 -2.26
C ILE A 136 26.25 8.14 -3.69
N PHE A 137 27.11 7.15 -3.91
CA PHE A 137 27.88 7.04 -5.17
C PHE A 137 27.35 6.00 -6.14
N ALA A 138 26.37 5.18 -5.74
CA ALA A 138 25.74 4.22 -6.63
C ALA A 138 24.93 4.98 -7.69
N GLU A 139 25.33 4.78 -8.94
CA GLU A 139 24.51 5.10 -10.08
C GLU A 139 23.63 3.88 -10.40
N PRO A 140 22.38 4.06 -10.82
CA PRO A 140 21.57 2.95 -11.27
C PRO A 140 22.21 2.33 -12.52
N ASP A 141 22.10 1.01 -12.67
CA ASP A 141 22.60 0.28 -13.84
C ASP A 141 21.71 0.56 -15.06
N ILE A 142 21.85 1.76 -15.61
CA ILE A 142 21.06 2.25 -16.74
C ILE A 142 21.81 1.91 -18.04
N PRO A 143 21.19 1.15 -18.96
CA PRO A 143 21.71 0.92 -20.30
C PRO A 143 22.14 2.24 -20.96
N GLU A 144 23.27 2.24 -21.68
CA GLU A 144 23.86 3.46 -22.25
C GLU A 144 22.85 4.26 -23.10
N ASP A 145 22.01 3.56 -23.85
CA ASP A 145 20.96 4.09 -24.71
C ASP A 145 19.80 4.76 -23.94
N LEU A 146 19.66 4.49 -22.64
CA LEU A 146 18.61 5.04 -21.79
C LEU A 146 19.09 6.13 -20.82
N ARG A 147 20.40 6.40 -20.74
CA ARG A 147 20.97 7.37 -19.79
C ARG A 147 20.50 8.81 -20.01
N ASP A 148 20.16 9.15 -21.25
CA ASP A 148 19.64 10.49 -21.60
C ASP A 148 18.13 10.62 -21.34
N VAL A 149 17.42 9.49 -21.17
CA VAL A 149 15.97 9.44 -20.99
C VAL A 149 15.60 9.37 -19.51
N ILE A 150 16.37 8.64 -18.71
CA ILE A 150 16.12 8.48 -17.28
C ILE A 150 16.74 9.66 -16.52
N PRO A 151 15.94 10.48 -15.82
CA PRO A 151 16.46 11.64 -15.10
C PRO A 151 17.44 11.22 -14.01
N LYS A 152 18.65 11.81 -14.02
CA LYS A 152 19.57 11.66 -12.89
C LYS A 152 18.98 12.34 -11.66
N ARG A 153 18.81 11.58 -10.58
CA ARG A 153 18.32 12.10 -9.31
C ARG A 153 19.43 12.90 -8.64
N ASN A 154 19.15 14.14 -8.25
CA ASN A 154 20.10 14.99 -7.55
C ASN A 154 20.16 14.57 -6.08
N LYS A 155 21.34 14.21 -5.57
CA LYS A 155 21.52 13.68 -4.21
C LYS A 155 21.88 14.76 -3.17
N LYS A 156 21.61 16.03 -3.46
CA LYS A 156 21.95 17.18 -2.59
C LYS A 156 21.36 17.13 -1.17
N ASN A 157 20.26 16.42 -1.00
CA ASN A 157 19.51 16.26 0.24
C ASN A 157 19.84 14.95 0.98
N ILE A 158 20.85 14.21 0.52
CA ILE A 158 21.26 12.92 1.09
C ILE A 158 22.66 13.06 1.69
N PHE A 159 22.78 12.67 2.95
CA PHE A 159 24.00 12.76 3.73
C PHE A 159 24.28 11.45 4.44
N VAL A 160 25.57 11.18 4.65
CA VAL A 160 26.05 10.05 5.43
C VAL A 160 26.89 10.57 6.59
N LYS A 161 26.68 10.01 7.78
CA LYS A 161 27.53 10.17 8.95
C LYS A 161 28.17 8.83 9.28
N LYS A 162 29.45 8.67 8.97
CA LYS A 162 30.28 7.55 9.46
C LYS A 162 30.74 7.84 10.89
N ARG A 163 30.59 6.84 11.77
CA ARG A 163 31.00 6.94 13.18
C ARG A 163 31.39 5.57 13.75
N PRO A 164 32.15 5.53 14.86
CA PRO A 164 32.42 4.28 15.57
C PRO A 164 31.12 3.56 15.95
N ASN A 165 31.16 2.23 16.08
CA ASN A 165 30.02 1.44 16.53
C ASN A 165 29.81 1.57 18.05
N THR A 166 29.35 2.73 18.48
CA THR A 166 28.99 3.05 19.87
C THR A 166 27.55 3.54 19.91
N CYS A 167 26.89 3.45 21.06
CA CYS A 167 25.51 3.91 21.23
C CYS A 167 24.55 3.20 20.26
N PHE A 168 23.95 2.08 20.71
CA PHE A 168 22.91 1.39 19.94
C PHE A 168 21.90 2.37 19.33
N ASP A 169 21.33 2.02 18.17
CA ASP A 169 20.49 2.82 17.27
C ASP A 169 19.90 4.13 17.87
N LEU A 170 19.07 4.05 18.91
CA LEU A 170 18.46 5.20 19.59
C LEU A 170 19.48 6.24 20.08
N GLY A 171 20.58 5.78 20.67
CA GLY A 171 21.68 6.64 21.11
C GLY A 171 22.46 7.25 19.93
N ALA A 172 22.58 6.54 18.81
CA ALA A 172 23.18 7.09 17.60
C ALA A 172 22.32 8.23 17.00
N HIS A 173 20.99 8.08 16.99
CA HIS A 173 20.08 9.17 16.64
C HIS A 173 20.28 10.38 17.56
N ASN A 174 20.34 10.15 18.88
CA ASN A 174 20.56 11.22 19.85
C ASN A 174 21.88 11.95 19.63
N GLU A 175 22.99 11.24 19.43
CA GLU A 175 24.30 11.85 19.17
C GLU A 175 24.28 12.71 17.89
N VAL A 176 23.75 12.16 16.79
CA VAL A 176 23.75 12.85 15.50
C VAL A 176 22.80 14.05 15.51
N LEU A 177 21.60 13.92 16.07
CA LEU A 177 20.63 15.03 16.16
C LEU A 177 21.12 16.18 17.05
N ASN A 178 22.01 15.90 18.01
CA ASN A 178 22.69 16.88 18.85
C ASN A 178 24.01 17.40 18.24
N SER A 179 24.25 17.14 16.96
CA SER A 179 25.39 17.66 16.19
C SER A 179 24.91 18.57 15.05
N PHE A 180 25.87 19.17 14.34
CA PHE A 180 25.63 19.95 13.12
C PHE A 180 26.14 19.18 11.89
N LEU A 181 25.64 19.56 10.71
CA LEU A 181 26.06 19.00 9.44
C LEU A 181 27.46 19.50 9.06
N GLY A 182 28.41 18.58 8.83
CA GLY A 182 29.80 18.88 8.46
C GLY A 182 30.82 18.53 9.54
N GLY A 183 32.07 18.31 9.12
CA GLY A 183 33.16 17.83 9.98
C GLY A 183 33.47 16.34 9.78
N GLU A 184 34.17 15.74 10.74
CA GLU A 184 34.66 14.36 10.63
C GLU A 184 33.53 13.36 10.37
N GLY A 185 33.73 12.46 9.40
CA GLY A 185 32.78 11.38 9.07
C GLY A 185 31.54 11.82 8.29
N TRP A 186 31.33 13.12 8.02
CA TRP A 186 30.23 13.61 7.20
C TRP A 186 30.57 13.56 5.71
N ILE A 187 29.67 12.98 4.92
CA ILE A 187 29.79 12.82 3.47
C ILE A 187 28.46 13.26 2.84
N GLY A 188 28.54 14.07 1.78
CA GLY A 188 27.42 14.42 0.92
C GLY A 188 27.70 14.03 -0.53
N GLN A 189 26.85 14.49 -1.46
CA GLN A 189 26.97 14.21 -2.90
C GLN A 189 28.38 14.49 -3.47
N ASP A 190 29.05 15.54 -2.98
CA ASP A 190 30.35 16.01 -3.49
C ASP A 190 31.54 15.45 -2.67
N GLY A 191 31.28 14.48 -1.78
CA GLY A 191 32.28 13.89 -0.89
C GLY A 191 32.27 14.47 0.52
N PRO A 192 33.42 14.48 1.22
CA PRO A 192 33.52 14.93 2.62
C PRO A 192 33.05 16.38 2.82
N ILE A 193 32.19 16.60 3.82
CA ILE A 193 31.65 17.92 4.12
C ILE A 193 32.54 18.63 5.16
N PRO A 194 33.15 19.78 4.83
CA PRO A 194 34.00 20.49 5.77
C PRO A 194 33.22 21.01 6.97
N GLU A 195 33.91 21.16 8.10
CA GLU A 195 33.33 21.76 9.30
C GLU A 195 32.93 23.24 9.04
N PRO A 196 31.77 23.70 9.51
CA PRO A 196 31.37 25.11 9.38
C PRO A 196 32.37 26.06 10.08
N LYS A 197 32.93 27.03 9.34
CA LYS A 197 33.88 28.02 9.89
C LYS A 197 33.14 29.18 10.59
N GLY A 198 33.68 29.66 11.72
CA GLY A 198 33.26 30.92 12.35
C GLY A 198 32.14 30.80 13.40
N MET A 199 32.02 29.66 14.08
CA MET A 199 30.99 29.42 15.09
C MET A 199 31.11 30.36 16.30
N LEU A 200 30.30 31.43 16.32
CA LEU A 200 30.00 32.18 17.53
C LEU A 200 29.10 31.30 18.41
N VAL A 201 29.48 31.14 19.67
CA VAL A 201 28.84 30.28 20.69
C VAL A 201 27.31 30.50 20.81
N SER A 202 26.79 31.64 20.34
CA SER A 202 25.35 31.97 20.34
C SER A 202 24.54 31.40 19.18
N ALA A 203 25.15 30.98 18.07
CA ALA A 203 24.46 30.35 16.93
C ALA A 203 24.40 28.81 17.04
N GLY A 204 25.23 28.22 17.93
CA GLY A 204 25.45 26.78 18.02
C GLY A 204 24.17 25.95 18.20
N ASP A 205 23.27 26.38 19.09
CA ASP A 205 22.02 25.66 19.34
C ASP A 205 21.07 25.67 18.14
N SER A 206 20.94 26.79 17.43
CA SER A 206 20.06 26.87 16.25
C SER A 206 20.55 26.02 15.07
N MET A 207 21.85 25.72 15.03
CA MET A 207 22.47 24.90 13.97
C MET A 207 22.40 23.40 14.24
N LEU A 208 22.03 22.99 15.46
CA LEU A 208 21.85 21.57 15.77
C LEU A 208 20.75 20.97 14.89
N LEU A 209 20.96 19.75 14.41
CA LEU A 209 20.01 19.07 13.55
C LEU A 209 18.62 18.95 14.19
N ARG A 210 18.54 18.76 15.52
CA ARG A 210 17.28 18.77 16.30
C ARG A 210 16.50 20.11 16.29
N ASN A 211 17.17 21.20 15.92
CA ASN A 211 16.62 22.56 15.94
C ASN A 211 16.47 23.14 14.52
N LYS A 212 17.17 22.57 13.53
CA LYS A 212 17.10 23.00 12.13
C LYS A 212 15.78 22.60 11.45
N TYR A 213 15.18 21.48 11.84
CA TYR A 213 13.97 20.94 11.21
C TYR A 213 12.74 21.03 12.13
N LYS A 214 11.55 21.01 11.53
CA LYS A 214 10.26 21.04 12.25
C LYS A 214 9.67 19.65 12.47
N ARG A 215 10.05 18.69 11.63
CA ARG A 215 9.48 17.34 11.56
C ARG A 215 10.58 16.32 11.30
N TYR A 216 10.45 15.16 11.91
CA TYR A 216 11.50 14.15 11.95
C TYR A 216 10.93 12.75 11.77
N ILE A 217 11.67 11.88 11.08
CA ILE A 217 11.51 10.44 11.14
C ILE A 217 12.84 9.83 11.57
N LEU A 218 12.82 9.03 12.63
CA LEU A 218 13.96 8.27 13.12
C LEU A 218 13.66 6.80 12.83
N MET A 219 14.52 6.13 12.07
CA MET A 219 14.34 4.72 11.73
C MET A 219 15.65 3.96 11.73
N ASN A 220 15.57 2.64 11.79
CA ASN A 220 16.75 1.77 11.78
C ASN A 220 16.68 0.69 10.70
N ALA A 221 17.81 0.04 10.47
CA ALA A 221 17.98 -0.96 9.42
C ALA A 221 17.28 -2.31 9.68
N SER A 222 16.43 -2.41 10.71
CA SER A 222 15.76 -3.65 11.10
C SER A 222 14.47 -3.94 10.32
N ILE A 223 14.01 -2.97 9.52
CA ILE A 223 12.80 -3.01 8.69
C ILE A 223 13.13 -2.81 7.21
N ARG A 224 12.31 -3.38 6.31
CA ARG A 224 12.35 -3.16 4.86
C ARG A 224 11.12 -2.39 4.41
N GLY A 225 11.30 -1.47 3.47
CA GLY A 225 10.23 -0.67 2.87
C GLY A 225 10.80 0.63 2.28
N PRO A 226 9.93 1.57 1.84
CA PRO A 226 8.48 1.51 1.94
C PRO A 226 7.85 0.57 0.89
N PHE A 227 6.83 -0.18 1.30
CA PHE A 227 5.94 -0.96 0.45
C PHE A 227 4.64 -0.18 0.24
N VAL A 228 4.63 0.64 -0.81
CA VAL A 228 3.46 1.44 -1.16
C VAL A 228 2.57 0.64 -2.12
N PRO A 229 1.29 0.40 -1.80
CA PRO A 229 0.39 -0.31 -2.70
C PRO A 229 0.29 0.38 -4.07
N ARG A 230 0.19 -0.39 -5.16
CA ARG A 230 0.14 0.14 -6.55
C ARG A 230 -0.91 1.23 -6.80
N TRP A 231 -2.01 1.18 -6.06
CA TRP A 231 -3.15 2.09 -6.20
C TRP A 231 -3.01 3.34 -5.33
N SER A 232 -1.95 3.44 -4.51
CA SER A 232 -1.68 4.58 -3.65
C SER A 232 -0.78 5.60 -4.35
N THR A 233 -1.15 6.86 -4.23
CA THR A 233 -0.38 8.02 -4.68
C THR A 233 0.15 8.82 -3.48
N GLN A 234 0.16 8.23 -2.28
CA GLN A 234 0.61 8.91 -1.07
C GLN A 234 2.12 8.84 -0.92
N CYS A 235 2.72 9.96 -0.55
CA CYS A 235 4.09 9.97 -0.08
C CYS A 235 4.21 9.23 1.26
N TRP A 236 5.17 8.31 1.38
CA TRP A 236 5.29 7.46 2.55
C TRP A 236 5.67 8.25 3.82
N THR A 237 6.48 9.32 3.69
CA THR A 237 6.85 10.19 4.82
C THR A 237 5.63 10.94 5.34
N ASP A 238 4.80 11.47 4.44
CA ASP A 238 3.54 12.13 4.77
C ASP A 238 2.52 11.20 5.43
N SER A 239 2.47 9.92 5.01
CA SER A 239 1.61 8.94 5.67
C SER A 239 1.88 8.88 7.18
N TYR A 240 3.14 9.03 7.60
CA TYR A 240 3.53 9.07 9.02
C TYR A 240 3.36 10.46 9.63
N LEU A 241 3.93 11.48 8.98
CA LEU A 241 4.02 12.83 9.54
C LEU A 241 2.67 13.54 9.65
N ASN A 242 1.72 13.27 8.75
CA ASN A 242 0.39 13.90 8.79
C ASN A 242 -0.53 13.35 9.89
N ARG A 243 -0.06 12.35 10.65
CA ARG A 243 -0.76 11.87 11.86
C ARG A 243 -0.38 12.67 13.11
N LEU A 244 0.71 13.43 13.06
CA LEU A 244 1.11 14.32 14.15
C LEU A 244 0.10 15.45 14.30
N THR A 245 -0.19 15.81 15.54
CA THR A 245 -1.10 16.92 15.88
C THR A 245 -0.53 17.69 17.07
N ASP A 246 -1.26 18.70 17.57
CA ASP A 246 -0.89 19.37 18.82
C ASP A 246 -0.85 18.44 20.03
N LYS A 247 -1.53 17.28 19.94
CA LYS A 247 -1.53 16.24 20.97
C LYS A 247 -0.67 15.03 20.62
N ILE A 248 -0.74 14.55 19.38
CA ILE A 248 -0.02 13.36 18.93
C ILE A 248 1.41 13.76 18.59
N LYS A 249 2.37 13.37 19.43
CA LYS A 249 3.79 13.76 19.29
C LYS A 249 4.71 12.62 18.90
N LEU A 250 4.21 11.39 18.82
CA LEU A 250 4.97 10.23 18.38
C LEU A 250 4.08 9.27 17.61
N VAL A 251 4.52 8.90 16.42
CA VAL A 251 3.84 7.96 15.54
C VAL A 251 4.82 6.86 15.14
N GLY A 252 4.41 5.60 15.17
CA GLY A 252 5.25 4.51 14.65
C GLY A 252 4.45 3.43 13.94
N MET A 253 5.16 2.41 13.46
CA MET A 253 4.51 1.31 12.73
C MET A 253 3.75 0.34 13.64
N SER A 254 4.14 0.23 14.90
CA SER A 254 3.64 -0.80 15.79
C SER A 254 3.67 -0.35 17.24
N TYR A 255 2.79 -0.95 18.03
CA TYR A 255 2.67 -0.71 19.46
C TYR A 255 2.76 -2.04 20.20
N ASN A 256 3.64 -2.11 21.19
CA ASN A 256 3.89 -3.30 21.99
C ASN A 256 3.68 -3.00 23.48
N CYS A 257 3.34 -4.02 24.26
CA CYS A 257 3.26 -3.92 25.71
C CYS A 257 4.43 -4.65 26.35
N HIS A 258 5.10 -3.97 27.27
CA HIS A 258 6.19 -4.52 28.05
C HIS A 258 5.90 -4.26 29.53
N ASN A 259 5.75 -5.33 30.32
CA ASN A 259 5.41 -5.25 31.74
C ASN A 259 4.16 -4.40 32.06
N GLY A 260 3.16 -4.42 31.17
CA GLY A 260 1.93 -3.64 31.29
C GLY A 260 2.04 -2.19 30.82
N GLU A 261 3.23 -1.74 30.41
CA GLU A 261 3.46 -0.43 29.82
C GLU A 261 3.53 -0.53 28.30
N GLY A 262 2.67 0.23 27.64
CA GLY A 262 2.58 0.20 26.19
C GLY A 262 3.36 1.31 25.52
N HIS A 263 4.12 0.95 24.50
CA HIS A 263 5.06 1.82 23.82
C HIS A 263 5.03 1.63 22.30
N ILE A 264 5.38 2.71 21.59
CA ILE A 264 5.67 2.67 20.17
C ILE A 264 7.07 2.08 19.96
N GLN A 265 7.18 1.02 19.15
CA GLN A 265 8.47 0.37 18.90
C GLN A 265 9.38 1.23 18.01
N SER A 266 10.69 1.23 18.27
CA SER A 266 11.65 2.20 17.72
C SER A 266 12.15 1.94 16.30
N MET A 267 11.55 0.97 15.59
CA MET A 267 11.96 0.67 14.21
C MET A 267 11.74 1.86 13.29
N ILE A 268 10.67 2.62 13.52
CA ILE A 268 10.38 3.89 12.87
C ILE A 268 9.54 4.75 13.82
N TRP A 269 10.00 5.98 14.06
CA TRP A 269 9.35 7.00 14.86
C TRP A 269 9.24 8.29 14.07
N ALA A 270 8.03 8.75 13.82
CA ALA A 270 7.76 10.08 13.29
C ALA A 270 7.34 11.01 14.43
N THR A 271 7.94 12.19 14.49
CA THR A 271 7.73 13.18 15.54
C THR A 271 7.88 14.60 15.00
N ASP A 272 7.34 15.58 15.72
CA ASP A 272 7.59 17.00 15.44
C ASP A 272 8.73 17.53 16.31
N HIS A 273 9.11 18.79 16.11
CA HIS A 273 10.17 19.43 16.90
C HIS A 273 9.89 19.36 18.41
N ILE A 274 8.65 19.58 18.85
CA ILE A 274 8.29 19.56 20.28
C ILE A 274 8.47 18.15 20.86
N GLY A 275 7.91 17.15 20.19
CA GLY A 275 8.06 15.75 20.59
C GLY A 275 9.53 15.33 20.62
N LEU A 276 10.31 15.73 19.61
CA LEU A 276 11.73 15.43 19.56
C LEU A 276 12.51 16.00 20.75
N GLN A 277 12.26 17.25 21.16
CA GLN A 277 12.96 17.84 22.31
C GLN A 277 12.73 17.03 23.59
N HIS A 278 11.54 16.45 23.77
CA HIS A 278 11.24 15.59 24.92
C HIS A 278 11.86 14.19 24.78
N ILE A 279 11.85 13.63 23.57
CA ILE A 279 12.46 12.33 23.24
C ILE A 279 13.98 12.36 23.46
N LEU A 280 14.66 13.47 23.12
CA LEU A 280 16.12 13.61 23.27
C LEU A 280 16.59 13.96 24.70
N THR A 281 15.72 13.86 25.70
CA THR A 281 16.11 14.00 27.11
C THR A 281 16.62 12.67 27.68
N LYS A 282 17.42 12.73 28.76
CA LYS A 282 17.89 11.52 29.47
C LYS A 282 16.74 10.65 30.02
N ALA A 283 15.56 11.23 30.25
CA ALA A 283 14.38 10.47 30.64
C ALA A 283 13.90 9.53 29.53
N ALA A 284 14.14 9.89 28.26
CA ALA A 284 13.83 9.11 27.07
C ALA A 284 15.14 8.57 26.45
N ILE A 285 15.51 8.97 25.22
CA ILE A 285 16.66 8.41 24.49
C ILE A 285 17.92 9.29 24.54
N GLY A 286 17.91 10.36 25.34
CA GLY A 286 18.93 11.41 25.42
C GLY A 286 20.28 11.00 26.03
N GLU A 287 20.70 9.75 25.84
CA GLU A 287 21.96 9.20 26.33
C GLU A 287 22.54 8.16 25.35
N CYS A 288 23.77 7.72 25.62
CA CYS A 288 24.40 6.66 24.85
C CYS A 288 24.13 5.31 25.50
N PHE A 289 23.61 4.35 24.72
CA PHE A 289 23.32 3.00 25.20
C PHE A 289 24.45 2.04 24.84
N GLY A 290 25.19 1.58 25.85
CA GLY A 290 26.28 0.61 25.67
C GLY A 290 25.79 -0.83 25.49
N GLN A 291 24.58 -1.14 25.97
CA GLN A 291 23.96 -2.46 25.86
C GLN A 291 22.59 -2.38 25.18
N MET A 292 22.24 -3.45 24.46
CA MET A 292 20.94 -3.56 23.78
C MET A 292 19.77 -3.46 24.78
N ALA A 293 19.92 -4.03 25.98
CA ALA A 293 18.89 -3.98 27.02
C ALA A 293 18.56 -2.54 27.45
N ASP A 294 19.57 -1.67 27.59
CA ASP A 294 19.37 -0.28 27.97
C ASP A 294 18.62 0.50 26.87
N ALA A 295 18.95 0.24 25.60
CA ALA A 295 18.24 0.81 24.45
C ALA A 295 16.78 0.33 24.39
N MET A 296 16.53 -0.95 24.67
CA MET A 296 15.15 -1.49 24.73
C MET A 296 14.35 -0.85 25.87
N LEU A 297 14.94 -0.66 27.05
CA LEU A 297 14.27 0.04 28.15
C LEU A 297 14.01 1.53 27.81
N ALA A 298 14.91 2.15 27.05
CA ALA A 298 14.70 3.51 26.54
C ALA A 298 13.55 3.59 25.53
N GLU A 299 13.42 2.61 24.63
CA GLU A 299 12.25 2.47 23.74
C GLU A 299 10.95 2.42 24.55
N VAL A 300 10.87 1.54 25.56
CA VAL A 300 9.67 1.34 26.38
C VAL A 300 9.28 2.63 27.11
N ARG A 301 10.21 3.27 27.81
CA ARG A 301 9.91 4.45 28.63
C ARG A 301 9.61 5.72 27.82
N THR A 302 10.11 5.83 26.59
CA THR A 302 9.95 7.06 25.77
C THR A 302 8.48 7.42 25.54
N THR A 303 7.62 6.41 25.32
CA THR A 303 6.18 6.64 25.18
C THR A 303 5.56 7.16 26.48
N GLN A 304 6.01 6.66 27.63
CA GLN A 304 5.51 7.11 28.93
C GLN A 304 5.93 8.54 29.24
N VAL A 305 7.17 8.93 28.91
CA VAL A 305 7.65 10.32 29.05
C VAL A 305 6.73 11.30 28.32
N LEU A 306 6.31 10.98 27.10
CA LEU A 306 5.38 11.85 26.35
C LEU A 306 3.99 11.87 26.98
N ARG A 307 3.48 10.73 27.46
CA ARG A 307 2.18 10.63 28.13
C ARG A 307 2.12 11.42 29.43
N ASP A 308 3.19 11.38 30.23
CA ASP A 308 3.30 12.12 31.49
C ASP A 308 3.26 13.64 31.26
N LEU A 309 3.69 14.09 30.09
CA LEU A 309 3.60 15.48 29.63
C LEU A 309 2.22 15.84 29.04
N GLY A 310 1.28 14.89 29.00
CA GLY A 310 -0.07 15.09 28.46
C GLY A 310 -0.18 14.92 26.94
N PHE A 311 0.86 14.42 26.28
CA PHE A 311 0.84 14.09 24.86
C PHE A 311 0.28 12.68 24.60
N GLU A 312 -0.21 12.50 23.38
CA GLU A 312 -0.71 11.23 22.86
C GLU A 312 0.29 10.64 21.86
N VAL A 313 0.16 9.34 21.60
CA VAL A 313 0.96 8.60 20.60
C VAL A 313 0.03 7.83 19.67
N ASP A 314 0.53 7.49 18.49
CA ASP A 314 -0.27 6.82 17.47
C ASP A 314 0.54 5.74 16.73
N THR A 315 -0.16 4.77 16.13
CA THR A 315 0.43 3.63 15.40
C THR A 315 -0.32 3.38 14.10
N PHE A 316 0.32 2.77 13.10
CA PHE A 316 -0.34 2.42 11.83
C PHE A 316 -1.27 1.21 11.95
N MET A 317 -1.08 0.40 12.98
CA MET A 317 -1.83 -0.84 13.20
C MET A 317 -3.34 -0.57 13.29
N SER A 318 -4.09 -1.12 12.33
CA SER A 318 -5.53 -0.94 12.14
C SER A 318 -6.32 -1.32 13.37
N VAL A 319 -5.85 -2.33 14.11
CA VAL A 319 -6.51 -2.77 15.32
C VAL A 319 -6.66 -1.64 16.34
N TYR A 320 -5.68 -0.75 16.48
CA TYR A 320 -5.75 0.39 17.40
C TYR A 320 -6.66 1.53 16.93
N HIS A 321 -7.19 1.42 15.71
CA HIS A 321 -8.10 2.38 15.07
C HIS A 321 -9.49 1.82 14.81
N SER A 322 -9.69 0.51 15.01
CA SER A 322 -10.97 -0.14 14.76
C SER A 322 -11.95 0.18 15.88
N GLU A 323 -13.02 0.90 15.57
CA GLU A 323 -14.14 1.14 16.49
C GLU A 323 -15.38 0.31 16.15
N ASN A 324 -16.01 -0.29 17.15
CA ASN A 324 -17.29 -0.94 16.94
C ASN A 324 -18.36 0.08 16.53
N ARG A 325 -19.33 -0.35 15.71
CA ARG A 325 -20.33 0.57 15.11
C ARG A 325 -21.19 1.26 16.17
N MET A 326 -21.48 0.58 17.27
CA MET A 326 -22.34 1.12 18.33
C MET A 326 -21.68 2.28 19.06
N ALA A 327 -20.40 2.14 19.42
CA ALA A 327 -19.56 3.18 19.99
C ALA A 327 -19.41 4.38 19.03
N LYS A 328 -19.13 4.10 17.75
CA LYS A 328 -19.11 5.14 16.70
C LYS A 328 -20.41 5.93 16.65
N TYR A 329 -21.55 5.24 16.65
CA TYR A 329 -22.88 5.87 16.60
C TYR A 329 -23.19 6.65 17.88
N ALA A 330 -22.82 6.14 19.05
CA ALA A 330 -22.93 6.88 20.30
C ALA A 330 -22.12 8.18 20.27
N ARG A 331 -20.87 8.14 19.80
CA ARG A 331 -20.03 9.34 19.62
C ARG A 331 -20.64 10.33 18.64
N MET A 332 -21.13 9.86 17.49
CA MET A 332 -21.79 10.72 16.50
C MET A 332 -23.06 11.36 17.06
N ARG A 333 -23.88 10.62 17.83
CA ARG A 333 -25.05 11.17 18.52
C ARG A 333 -24.65 12.22 19.55
N ALA A 334 -23.60 11.97 20.34
CA ALA A 334 -23.10 12.92 21.33
C ALA A 334 -22.57 14.21 20.67
N LYS A 335 -21.83 14.11 19.56
CA LYS A 335 -21.37 15.27 18.79
C LYS A 335 -22.53 16.05 18.16
N LYS A 336 -23.51 15.34 17.60
CA LYS A 336 -24.75 15.95 17.08
C LYS A 336 -25.51 16.68 18.18
N ALA A 337 -25.61 16.09 19.39
CA ALA A 337 -26.24 16.73 20.55
C ALA A 337 -25.49 18.00 21.00
N LYS A 338 -24.17 18.06 20.80
CA LYS A 338 -23.33 19.25 21.04
C LYS A 338 -23.35 20.26 19.88
N GLY A 339 -24.20 20.08 18.87
CA GLY A 339 -24.32 21.00 17.73
C GLY A 339 -23.14 20.95 16.74
N ILE A 340 -22.23 19.99 16.87
CA ILE A 340 -21.08 19.84 15.98
C ILE A 340 -21.56 19.21 14.66
N LYS A 341 -21.59 19.99 13.58
CA LYS A 341 -21.90 19.48 12.24
C LYS A 341 -20.71 18.68 11.68
N GLN A 342 -21.04 17.76 10.79
CA GLN A 342 -20.22 16.69 10.21
C GLN A 342 -18.82 17.13 9.71
N PHE A 343 -17.85 16.21 9.79
CA PHE A 343 -16.50 16.37 9.22
C PHE A 343 -16.58 16.78 7.74
N LYS A 344 -16.06 17.96 7.39
CA LYS A 344 -15.47 18.17 6.07
C LYS A 344 -14.08 17.53 6.09
N ARG A 345 -13.83 16.58 5.19
CA ARG A 345 -12.48 16.11 4.90
C ARG A 345 -11.83 17.19 4.02
N GLY A 346 -11.04 18.10 4.60
CA GLY A 346 -10.33 19.12 3.82
C GLY A 346 -9.95 20.44 4.49
N GLU A 347 -10.24 20.69 5.77
CA GLU A 347 -9.80 21.93 6.44
C GLU A 347 -8.71 21.57 7.48
N ILE A 348 -7.45 21.50 7.01
CA ILE A 348 -6.30 21.86 7.83
C ILE A 348 -6.28 23.39 7.78
N GLU A 349 -7.05 24.04 8.65
CA GLU A 349 -6.97 25.49 8.78
C GLU A 349 -5.98 25.85 9.89
N SER A 350 -4.92 26.50 9.42
CA SER A 350 -4.05 27.42 10.15
C SER A 350 -4.81 28.33 11.13
N GLY A 351 -4.26 28.46 12.34
CA GLY A 351 -4.18 29.69 13.15
C GLY A 351 -5.41 30.61 13.30
N ALA A 352 -5.86 30.74 14.55
CA ALA A 352 -6.35 31.94 15.25
C ALA A 352 -7.24 32.97 14.50
N GLU A 353 -8.46 33.19 15.01
CA GLU A 353 -8.92 34.46 15.60
C GLU A 353 -10.42 34.42 15.94
N GLU A 354 -10.83 35.30 16.84
CA GLU A 354 -12.18 35.45 17.40
C GLU A 354 -13.25 35.86 16.36
N GLY A 355 -14.49 35.44 16.61
CA GLY A 355 -15.67 36.25 16.32
C GLY A 355 -16.66 35.76 15.24
N ALA A 356 -17.94 36.05 15.52
CA ALA A 356 -19.11 36.08 14.63
C ALA A 356 -19.94 34.79 14.40
N GLN A 357 -21.00 34.75 15.20
CA GLN A 357 -22.30 34.07 15.06
C GLN A 357 -22.92 34.15 13.64
N VAL A 358 -23.38 33.02 13.07
CA VAL A 358 -24.56 33.00 12.17
C VAL A 358 -25.36 31.70 12.37
N VAL A 359 -26.58 31.84 12.87
CA VAL A 359 -27.61 30.79 12.96
C VAL A 359 -28.36 30.76 11.62
N SER A 360 -28.26 29.67 10.86
CA SER A 360 -29.17 29.43 9.73
C SER A 360 -30.37 28.60 10.19
N ARG A 361 -31.54 29.24 10.32
CA ARG A 361 -32.85 28.57 10.43
C ARG A 361 -33.20 27.95 9.07
N GLU A 362 -33.45 26.63 9.03
CA GLU A 362 -34.14 25.98 7.88
C GLU A 362 -35.52 26.64 7.73
N THR A 363 -35.88 27.01 6.51
CA THR A 363 -37.19 27.64 6.23
C THR A 363 -38.28 26.58 6.17
N GLU A 364 -39.51 26.96 6.53
CA GLU A 364 -40.67 26.06 6.52
C GLU A 364 -40.94 25.46 5.12
N GLU A 365 -40.48 26.12 4.06
CA GLU A 365 -40.54 25.64 2.68
C GLU A 365 -39.57 24.47 2.42
N GLU A 366 -38.35 24.49 2.96
CA GLU A 366 -37.41 23.36 2.80
C GLU A 366 -37.91 22.09 3.51
N LYS A 367 -38.59 22.25 4.64
CA LYS A 367 -39.24 21.13 5.34
C LYS A 367 -40.41 20.55 4.53
N LYS A 368 -41.28 21.42 3.99
CA LYS A 368 -42.40 21.00 3.13
C LYS A 368 -41.92 20.34 1.83
N ALA A 369 -40.82 20.80 1.24
CA ALA A 369 -40.23 20.20 0.06
C ALA A 369 -39.67 18.78 0.33
N LYS A 370 -39.01 18.57 1.48
CA LYS A 370 -38.51 17.25 1.89
C LYS A 370 -39.65 16.26 2.18
N GLU A 371 -40.71 16.70 2.86
CA GLU A 371 -41.88 15.87 3.16
C GLU A 371 -42.67 15.52 1.88
N ALA A 372 -42.81 16.46 0.94
CA ALA A 372 -43.43 16.21 -0.36
C ALA A 372 -42.62 15.21 -1.21
N LYS A 373 -41.29 15.31 -1.21
CA LYS A 373 -40.41 14.36 -1.91
C LYS A 373 -40.50 12.95 -1.33
N ALA A 374 -40.51 12.83 0.01
CA ALA A 374 -40.66 11.54 0.68
C ALA A 374 -42.03 10.88 0.42
N LYS A 375 -43.11 11.68 0.34
CA LYS A 375 -44.44 11.19 0.00
C LYS A 375 -44.49 10.69 -1.44
N LYS A 376 -43.89 11.44 -2.38
CA LYS A 376 -43.84 11.08 -3.80
C LYS A 376 -43.04 9.79 -4.03
N GLU A 377 -41.89 9.61 -3.37
CA GLU A 377 -41.10 8.37 -3.43
C GLU A 377 -41.84 7.15 -2.84
N LYS A 378 -42.67 7.35 -1.81
CA LYS A 378 -43.48 6.28 -1.23
C LYS A 378 -44.61 5.85 -2.17
N GLU A 379 -45.32 6.81 -2.76
CA GLU A 379 -46.39 6.55 -3.74
C GLU A 379 -45.83 5.87 -5.00
N GLU A 380 -44.63 6.24 -5.46
CA GLU A 380 -43.98 5.63 -6.61
C GLU A 380 -43.55 4.18 -6.34
N LYS A 381 -43.10 3.88 -5.12
CA LYS A 381 -42.79 2.51 -4.68
C LYS A 381 -44.04 1.64 -4.57
N GLU A 382 -45.13 2.16 -4.01
CA GLU A 382 -46.41 1.45 -3.91
C GLU A 382 -47.02 1.19 -5.30
N ALA A 383 -46.93 2.17 -6.22
CA ALA A 383 -47.36 2.01 -7.60
C ALA A 383 -46.53 0.96 -8.36
N LYS A 384 -45.21 0.92 -8.15
CA LYS A 384 -44.33 -0.09 -8.75
C LYS A 384 -44.64 -1.50 -8.22
N ALA A 385 -44.84 -1.64 -6.91
CA ALA A 385 -45.24 -2.92 -6.30
C ALA A 385 -46.60 -3.42 -6.82
N LYS A 386 -47.55 -2.50 -7.05
CA LYS A 386 -48.86 -2.85 -7.62
C LYS A 386 -48.75 -3.28 -9.08
N LYS A 387 -47.94 -2.59 -9.90
CA LYS A 387 -47.65 -2.99 -11.29
C LYS A 387 -46.96 -4.35 -11.38
N GLU A 388 -45.99 -4.63 -10.51
CA GLU A 388 -45.31 -5.94 -10.49
C GLU A 388 -46.28 -7.08 -10.11
N LYS A 389 -47.24 -6.81 -9.20
CA LYS A 389 -48.29 -7.77 -8.84
C LYS A 389 -49.26 -8.02 -9.99
N GLU A 390 -49.70 -6.96 -10.67
CA GLU A 390 -50.60 -7.07 -11.85
C GLU A 390 -49.91 -7.76 -13.03
N GLU A 391 -48.62 -7.50 -13.26
CA GLU A 391 -47.85 -8.17 -14.31
C GLU A 391 -47.63 -9.65 -14.00
N LYS A 392 -47.45 -10.02 -12.72
CA LYS A 392 -47.38 -11.41 -12.29
C LYS A 392 -48.70 -12.14 -12.48
N GLU A 393 -49.83 -11.54 -12.08
CA GLU A 393 -51.16 -12.11 -12.33
C GLU A 393 -51.47 -12.24 -13.82
N LYS A 394 -50.99 -11.30 -14.65
CA LYS A 394 -51.15 -11.36 -16.10
C LYS A 394 -50.32 -12.50 -16.71
N LYS A 395 -49.06 -12.69 -16.28
CA LYS A 395 -48.21 -13.81 -16.70
C LYS A 395 -48.76 -15.16 -16.25
N GLU A 396 -49.35 -15.26 -15.06
CA GLU A 396 -50.02 -16.47 -14.59
C GLU A 396 -51.29 -16.78 -15.42
N LYS A 397 -52.06 -15.76 -15.82
CA LYS A 397 -53.22 -15.93 -16.72
C LYS A 397 -52.82 -16.25 -18.16
N GLU A 398 -51.75 -15.66 -18.68
CA GLU A 398 -51.21 -15.98 -20.01
C GLU A 398 -50.63 -17.40 -20.05
N ALA A 399 -49.91 -17.84 -19.01
CA ALA A 399 -49.44 -19.22 -18.88
C ALA A 399 -50.61 -20.23 -18.76
N ALA A 400 -51.69 -19.87 -18.06
CA ALA A 400 -52.89 -20.70 -17.99
C ALA A 400 -53.65 -20.77 -19.34
N ALA A 401 -53.66 -19.68 -20.11
CA ALA A 401 -54.27 -19.64 -21.44
C ALA A 401 -53.43 -20.42 -22.49
N GLU A 402 -52.11 -20.37 -22.38
CA GLU A 402 -51.18 -21.09 -23.25
C GLU A 402 -51.20 -22.61 -22.96
N ALA A 403 -51.36 -22.99 -21.69
CA ALA A 403 -51.61 -24.39 -21.29
C ALA A 403 -52.98 -24.91 -21.79
N ALA A 404 -54.00 -24.06 -21.85
CA ALA A 404 -55.32 -24.42 -22.39
C ALA A 404 -55.31 -24.57 -23.93
N ALA A 405 -54.47 -23.79 -24.63
CA ALA A 405 -54.33 -23.86 -26.10
C ALA A 405 -53.53 -25.08 -26.57
N ALA A 406 -52.60 -25.60 -25.75
CA ALA A 406 -51.83 -26.81 -26.06
C ALA A 406 -52.63 -28.13 -25.96
N ALA A 407 -53.81 -28.11 -25.34
CA ALA A 407 -54.67 -29.29 -25.15
C ALA A 407 -55.56 -29.63 -26.37
N ALA A 408 -55.51 -28.85 -27.45
CA ALA A 408 -56.31 -29.05 -28.66
C ALA A 408 -55.49 -29.73 -29.79
N LYS A 409 -55.06 -30.97 -29.59
CA LYS A 409 -54.70 -31.90 -30.68
C LYS A 409 -55.29 -33.28 -30.38
N PRO A 410 -55.92 -33.95 -31.37
CA PRO A 410 -56.65 -35.18 -31.11
C PRO A 410 -55.66 -36.34 -30.97
N THR A 411 -55.60 -36.94 -29.78
CA THR A 411 -54.99 -38.25 -29.54
C THR A 411 -55.98 -39.08 -28.72
N PRO A 412 -55.98 -40.42 -28.86
CA PRO A 412 -57.16 -41.24 -28.65
C PRO A 412 -57.60 -41.26 -27.19
N THR A 413 -58.91 -41.22 -27.04
CA THR A 413 -59.69 -41.12 -25.81
C THR A 413 -59.39 -42.23 -24.80
N HIS A 414 -58.68 -41.88 -23.72
CA HIS A 414 -58.89 -42.45 -22.39
C HIS A 414 -59.67 -41.41 -21.57
N ILE A 415 -60.90 -41.74 -21.16
CA ILE A 415 -61.69 -40.88 -20.29
C ILE A 415 -61.23 -41.18 -18.87
N PRO A 416 -60.56 -40.23 -18.18
CA PRO A 416 -60.06 -40.48 -16.84
C PRO A 416 -61.24 -40.74 -15.90
N THR A 417 -61.16 -41.86 -15.20
CA THR A 417 -62.09 -42.25 -14.15
C THR A 417 -62.07 -41.21 -13.01
N PRO A 418 -63.16 -41.08 -12.22
CA PRO A 418 -63.19 -40.20 -11.05
C PRO A 418 -62.02 -40.44 -10.07
N ALA A 419 -61.51 -41.68 -10.02
CA ALA A 419 -60.35 -42.06 -9.23
C ALA A 419 -59.04 -41.46 -9.77
N GLU A 420 -58.84 -41.41 -11.09
CA GLU A 420 -57.65 -40.82 -11.72
C GLU A 420 -57.62 -39.29 -11.55
N VAL A 421 -58.77 -38.63 -11.61
CA VAL A 421 -58.89 -37.18 -11.35
C VAL A 421 -58.59 -36.86 -9.88
N ALA A 422 -59.09 -37.68 -8.94
CA ALA A 422 -58.80 -37.53 -7.52
C ALA A 422 -57.30 -37.77 -7.21
N ALA A 423 -56.68 -38.76 -7.85
CA ALA A 423 -55.26 -39.05 -7.71
C ALA A 423 -54.37 -37.92 -8.26
N ALA A 424 -54.73 -37.35 -9.41
CA ALA A 424 -54.01 -36.21 -10.00
C ALA A 424 -54.08 -34.97 -9.10
N LYS A 425 -55.25 -34.70 -8.50
CA LYS A 425 -55.43 -33.59 -7.56
C LYS A 425 -54.61 -33.79 -6.27
N ALA A 426 -54.61 -35.01 -5.72
CA ALA A 426 -53.80 -35.35 -4.55
C ALA A 426 -52.29 -35.22 -4.83
N ALA A 427 -51.83 -35.64 -6.01
CA ALA A 427 -50.44 -35.50 -6.43
C ALA A 427 -50.02 -34.03 -6.60
N GLU A 428 -50.90 -33.19 -7.13
CA GLU A 428 -50.67 -31.75 -7.27
C GLU A 428 -50.62 -31.04 -5.90
N GLU A 429 -51.55 -31.38 -4.99
CA GLU A 429 -51.52 -30.88 -3.61
C GLU A 429 -50.24 -31.30 -2.87
N GLU A 430 -49.76 -32.53 -3.07
CA GLU A 430 -48.49 -32.99 -2.50
C GLU A 430 -47.28 -32.26 -3.11
N ARG A 431 -47.29 -31.99 -4.42
CA ARG A 431 -46.23 -31.23 -5.11
C ARG A 431 -46.14 -29.80 -4.56
N VAL A 432 -47.28 -29.11 -4.46
CA VAL A 432 -47.37 -27.76 -3.90
C VAL A 432 -46.91 -27.74 -2.44
N ARG A 433 -47.27 -28.76 -1.64
CA ARG A 433 -46.79 -28.89 -0.26
C ARG A 433 -45.26 -29.01 -0.20
N LYS A 434 -44.67 -29.90 -1.01
CA LYS A 434 -43.20 -30.09 -1.07
C LYS A 434 -42.48 -28.82 -1.54
N GLU A 435 -43.05 -28.09 -2.49
CA GLU A 435 -42.48 -26.82 -2.96
C GLU A 435 -42.52 -25.73 -1.88
N ASN A 436 -43.61 -25.64 -1.12
CA ASN A 436 -43.72 -24.70 0.00
C ASN A 436 -42.78 -25.07 1.16
N GLU A 437 -42.63 -26.36 1.47
CA GLU A 437 -41.66 -26.86 2.46
C GLU A 437 -40.22 -26.54 2.05
N ALA A 438 -39.87 -26.72 0.77
CA ALA A 438 -38.55 -26.38 0.24
C ALA A 438 -38.27 -24.86 0.32
N LYS A 439 -39.23 -24.01 -0.08
CA LYS A 439 -39.10 -22.54 0.04
C LYS A 439 -38.94 -22.09 1.49
N ALA A 440 -39.66 -22.72 2.44
CA ALA A 440 -39.53 -22.43 3.85
C ALA A 440 -38.14 -22.83 4.40
N ALA A 441 -37.61 -23.98 3.98
CA ALA A 441 -36.27 -24.43 4.34
C ALA A 441 -35.18 -23.49 3.78
N ASP A 442 -35.31 -23.05 2.53
CA ASP A 442 -34.38 -22.09 1.91
C ASP A 442 -34.42 -20.72 2.60
N ALA A 443 -35.61 -20.24 2.96
CA ALA A 443 -35.77 -18.98 3.69
C ALA A 443 -35.13 -19.04 5.09
N GLU A 444 -35.28 -20.16 5.80
CA GLU A 444 -34.65 -20.36 7.10
C GLU A 444 -33.13 -20.46 6.99
N LYS A 445 -32.61 -21.18 5.98
CA LYS A 445 -31.18 -21.24 5.70
C LYS A 445 -30.61 -19.84 5.41
N ALA A 446 -31.29 -19.05 4.57
CA ALA A 446 -30.90 -17.67 4.27
C ALA A 446 -30.94 -16.78 5.53
N ARG A 447 -31.91 -16.99 6.44
CA ARG A 447 -32.00 -16.28 7.71
C ARG A 447 -30.83 -16.63 8.63
N VAL A 448 -30.51 -17.92 8.78
CA VAL A 448 -29.37 -18.39 9.59
C VAL A 448 -28.06 -17.84 9.04
N GLU A 449 -27.87 -17.88 7.72
CA GLU A 449 -26.69 -17.35 7.05
C GLU A 449 -26.58 -15.83 7.21
N LYS A 450 -27.69 -15.11 7.09
CA LYS A 450 -27.75 -13.69 7.40
C LYS A 450 -27.36 -13.40 8.84
N VAL A 451 -27.89 -14.14 9.83
CA VAL A 451 -27.53 -13.96 11.24
C VAL A 451 -26.05 -14.25 11.48
N LYS A 452 -25.48 -15.27 10.84
CA LYS A 452 -24.04 -15.57 10.90
C LYS A 452 -23.20 -14.43 10.31
N ASN A 453 -23.61 -13.90 9.16
CA ASN A 453 -22.94 -12.76 8.52
C ASN A 453 -23.09 -11.47 9.34
N ASP A 454 -24.25 -11.23 9.94
CA ASP A 454 -24.50 -10.09 10.82
C ASP A 454 -23.65 -10.18 12.10
N LYS A 455 -23.43 -11.39 12.64
CA LYS A 455 -22.48 -11.62 13.74
C LYS A 455 -21.03 -11.36 13.34
N LEU A 456 -20.60 -11.72 12.13
CA LEU A 456 -19.26 -11.37 11.62
C LEU A 456 -19.06 -9.85 11.47
N LEU A 457 -20.13 -9.08 11.28
CA LEU A 457 -20.11 -7.62 11.19
C LEU A 457 -20.17 -6.92 12.57
N LEU A 458 -20.51 -7.66 13.62
CA LEU A 458 -20.59 -7.21 14.99
C LEU A 458 -19.44 -7.84 15.76
N ILE A 459 -18.30 -7.16 15.74
CA ILE A 459 -17.28 -7.33 16.78
C ILE A 459 -17.99 -7.11 18.12
N GLU A 460 -18.07 -8.15 18.97
CA GLU A 460 -18.69 -8.04 20.29
C GLU A 460 -17.97 -6.93 21.09
N ASP A 461 -18.70 -6.18 21.94
CA ASP A 461 -18.21 -4.96 22.59
C ASP A 461 -16.90 -5.13 23.41
N ASN A 462 -16.51 -6.36 23.70
CA ASN A 462 -15.26 -6.70 24.40
C ASN A 462 -14.02 -6.74 23.48
N ASP A 463 -14.18 -6.65 22.15
CA ASP A 463 -13.11 -6.83 21.15
C ASP A 463 -12.79 -5.56 20.32
N MET A 464 -12.60 -4.38 20.97
CA MET A 464 -11.98 -3.11 20.48
C MET A 464 -12.84 -1.87 20.15
N PRO A 465 -12.47 -0.67 20.68
CA PRO A 465 -11.39 0.23 20.18
C PRO A 465 -10.41 0.79 21.23
N GLY A 466 -10.70 0.63 22.53
CA GLY A 466 -9.87 1.15 23.62
C GLY A 466 -9.23 0.06 24.46
N TYR A 467 -9.48 -1.21 24.14
CA TYR A 467 -8.99 -2.34 24.92
C TYR A 467 -7.47 -2.45 24.82
N PHE A 468 -6.89 -2.45 23.61
CA PHE A 468 -5.44 -2.57 23.46
C PHE A 468 -4.69 -1.34 23.99
N TRP A 469 -5.21 -0.13 23.78
CA TRP A 469 -4.63 1.07 24.38
C TRP A 469 -4.66 1.07 25.92
N ARG A 470 -5.74 0.55 26.55
CA ARG A 470 -5.97 0.65 28.01
C ARG A 470 -5.45 -0.53 28.81
N GLU A 471 -5.64 -1.75 28.31
CA GLU A 471 -5.32 -2.94 29.08
C GLU A 471 -3.86 -3.35 28.92
N CYS A 472 -3.29 -3.10 27.75
CA CYS A 472 -1.90 -3.42 27.43
C CYS A 472 -1.47 -4.85 27.84
N LYS A 473 -2.34 -5.83 27.57
CA LYS A 473 -2.14 -7.25 27.96
C LYS A 473 -1.62 -8.13 26.82
N HIS A 474 -1.52 -7.60 25.61
CA HIS A 474 -1.03 -8.35 24.46
C HIS A 474 0.50 -8.33 24.41
N GLU A 475 1.09 -9.29 23.71
CA GLU A 475 2.52 -9.31 23.45
C GLU A 475 2.87 -8.52 22.18
N ASP A 476 4.05 -8.79 21.61
CA ASP A 476 4.58 -8.15 20.42
C ASP A 476 3.89 -8.68 19.15
N TRP A 477 3.20 -7.78 18.44
CA TRP A 477 2.50 -8.10 17.19
C TRP A 477 3.41 -8.34 15.98
N LEU A 478 4.73 -8.10 16.12
CA LEU A 478 5.70 -8.28 15.06
C LEU A 478 6.38 -9.66 15.12
N GLY A 479 5.58 -10.72 15.23
CA GLY A 479 6.03 -12.12 15.18
C GLY A 479 5.14 -13.02 14.28
N PRO A 480 5.62 -14.22 13.89
CA PRO A 480 4.82 -15.16 13.11
C PRO A 480 3.51 -15.55 13.83
N GLY A 481 2.37 -15.38 13.18
CA GLY A 481 1.05 -15.73 13.76
C GLY A 481 0.57 -14.81 14.89
N SER A 482 1.39 -13.85 15.33
CA SER A 482 1.12 -13.01 16.50
C SER A 482 -0.01 -12.02 16.27
N TYR A 483 -0.23 -11.57 15.03
CA TYR A 483 -1.29 -10.61 14.71
C TYR A 483 -2.57 -11.34 14.32
N PHE A 484 -3.35 -11.74 15.34
CA PHE A 484 -4.65 -12.44 15.19
C PHE A 484 -4.58 -13.73 14.35
N GLY A 485 -3.54 -14.55 14.58
CA GLY A 485 -3.30 -15.78 13.81
C GLY A 485 -2.63 -15.54 12.46
N THR A 486 -2.23 -14.30 12.18
CA THR A 486 -1.55 -13.87 10.95
C THR A 486 -0.30 -13.04 11.29
N PHE A 487 0.11 -12.14 10.41
CA PHE A 487 1.18 -11.17 10.64
C PHE A 487 0.71 -9.79 10.17
N VAL A 488 1.37 -8.72 10.63
CA VAL A 488 1.07 -7.37 10.15
C VAL A 488 1.55 -7.22 8.71
N HIS A 489 0.61 -7.11 7.77
CA HIS A 489 0.94 -7.06 6.35
C HIS A 489 1.65 -5.74 6.00
N PRO A 490 2.66 -5.71 5.09
CA PRO A 490 3.44 -4.50 4.86
C PRO A 490 2.64 -3.32 4.31
N TYR A 491 1.52 -3.57 3.61
CA TYR A 491 0.59 -2.52 3.20
C TYR A 491 -0.20 -1.85 4.34
N GLU A 492 -0.19 -2.42 5.54
CA GLU A 492 -0.76 -1.77 6.72
C GLU A 492 0.22 -0.75 7.31
N ASN A 493 1.51 -1.08 7.36
CA ASN A 493 2.55 -0.30 8.04
C ASN A 493 3.54 0.41 7.11
N LEU A 494 3.43 0.22 5.79
CA LEU A 494 4.42 0.55 4.76
C LEU A 494 5.78 -0.17 4.92
N PHE A 495 6.06 -0.81 6.03
CA PHE A 495 7.35 -1.43 6.31
C PHE A 495 7.15 -2.75 7.04
N MET A 496 8.11 -3.65 6.90
CA MET A 496 8.10 -4.98 7.52
C MET A 496 9.40 -5.26 8.25
N LYS A 497 9.30 -5.79 9.47
CA LYS A 497 10.46 -6.24 10.24
C LYS A 497 11.07 -7.50 9.61
N SER A 498 12.28 -7.38 9.05
CA SER A 498 12.84 -8.43 8.20
C SER A 498 13.77 -9.40 8.91
N HIS A 499 14.34 -9.03 10.07
CA HIS A 499 15.27 -9.91 10.80
C HIS A 499 14.58 -10.97 11.65
N ARG A 500 13.24 -10.95 11.77
CA ARG A 500 12.46 -11.86 12.62
C ARG A 500 11.87 -13.07 11.90
N LYS A 501 12.08 -13.19 10.58
CA LYS A 501 11.56 -14.31 9.79
C LYS A 501 10.04 -14.49 9.94
N ILE A 502 9.31 -13.36 9.95
CA ILE A 502 7.86 -13.31 10.20
C ILE A 502 7.11 -14.00 9.07
N GLU A 503 7.39 -13.58 7.83
CA GLU A 503 6.94 -14.21 6.60
C GLU A 503 7.90 -13.84 5.46
N ASP A 504 8.96 -14.64 5.29
CA ASP A 504 9.98 -14.43 4.27
C ASP A 504 9.42 -14.48 2.84
N THR A 505 8.44 -15.34 2.56
CA THR A 505 7.85 -15.49 1.22
C THR A 505 7.14 -14.21 0.81
N VAL A 506 6.39 -13.60 1.73
CA VAL A 506 5.72 -12.32 1.50
C VAL A 506 6.74 -11.21 1.34
N LEU A 507 7.74 -11.14 2.22
CA LEU A 507 8.78 -10.11 2.14
C LEU A 507 9.55 -10.17 0.81
N ASP A 508 9.96 -11.37 0.39
CA ASP A 508 10.72 -11.58 -0.84
C ASP A 508 9.88 -11.28 -2.08
N ASN A 509 8.62 -11.72 -2.10
CA ASN A 509 7.72 -11.44 -3.21
C ASN A 509 7.38 -9.95 -3.32
N LEU A 510 7.07 -9.28 -2.20
CA LEU A 510 6.82 -7.84 -2.21
C LEU A 510 8.06 -7.05 -2.63
N THR A 511 9.26 -7.47 -2.20
CA THR A 511 10.54 -6.89 -2.67
C THR A 511 10.63 -6.98 -4.19
N LYS A 512 10.53 -8.20 -4.75
CA LYS A 512 10.62 -8.43 -6.21
C LYS A 512 9.55 -7.70 -7.02
N TRP A 513 8.32 -7.63 -6.50
CA TRP A 513 7.23 -6.95 -7.18
C TRP A 513 7.41 -5.42 -7.15
N HIS A 514 7.97 -4.87 -6.07
CA HIS A 514 8.28 -3.44 -5.99
C HIS A 514 9.44 -3.05 -6.90
N ASP A 515 10.48 -3.88 -6.97
CA ASP A 515 11.56 -3.74 -7.96
C ASP A 515 10.98 -3.79 -9.39
N GLY A 516 10.17 -4.82 -9.67
CA GLY A 516 9.72 -5.14 -11.03
C GLY A 516 8.70 -4.17 -11.63
N TRP A 517 7.97 -3.39 -10.82
CA TRP A 517 6.99 -2.42 -11.33
C TRP A 517 7.49 -0.97 -11.34
N GLY A 518 8.74 -0.71 -10.92
CA GLY A 518 9.39 0.59 -11.00
C GLY A 518 8.81 1.70 -10.10
N TYR A 519 8.41 1.37 -8.86
CA TYR A 519 7.99 2.41 -7.91
C TYR A 519 9.22 3.17 -7.37
N GLU A 520 9.20 4.50 -7.45
CA GLU A 520 10.16 5.38 -6.78
C GLU A 520 9.42 6.47 -6.00
N SER A 521 9.86 6.75 -4.76
CA SER A 521 9.24 7.82 -3.97
C SER A 521 9.44 9.20 -4.60
N TYR A 522 10.45 9.40 -5.44
CA TYR A 522 10.63 10.64 -6.23
C TYR A 522 9.45 10.98 -7.14
N ASP A 523 8.62 9.99 -7.51
CA ASP A 523 7.49 10.20 -8.42
C ASP A 523 6.18 10.50 -7.67
N VAL A 524 6.15 10.33 -6.35
CA VAL A 524 4.94 10.51 -5.52
C VAL A 524 5.10 11.48 -4.35
N CYS A 525 6.33 11.80 -3.95
CA CYS A 525 6.65 12.71 -2.84
C CYS A 525 7.14 14.06 -3.39
N TYR A 526 6.36 15.13 -3.21
CA TYR A 526 6.66 16.46 -3.74
C TYR A 526 6.84 17.52 -2.66
#